data_AF-A0A9W6BY73-F1
#
_entry.id   AF-A0A9W6BY73-F1
#
_cell.length_a   1.000
_cell.length_b   1.000
_cell.length_c   1.000
_cell.angle_alpha   90.00
_cell.angle_beta   90.00
_cell.angle_gamma   90.00
#
_symmetry.space_group_name_H-M   'P 1'
#
loop_
_entity.id
_entity.type
_entity.pdbx_description
1 polymer ?
#
loop_
_entity_poly.entity_id
_entity_poly.type
_entity_poly.pdbx_seq_one_letter_code
_entity_poly.pdbx_strand_id
1 'polypeptide(L)'
;MSGSEAVSTSDVPEKKDCPICVMFREGGCEQDFNNFMDCGVRGEKGEGDYKDCVPLFEAMRQCMQRNPAVFGEVLKDVEELSKTNTEYPEESRAQTTTQQTAGSG
;
A
#
# COMPACT_ATOMS: atom_id res chain seq x y z
N MET A 1 8.46 43.96 -27.00
CA MET A 1 7.69 43.03 -27.85
C MET A 1 8.06 41.63 -27.40
N SER A 2 7.12 40.97 -26.74
CA SER A 2 7.29 39.69 -26.08
C SER A 2 7.55 38.59 -27.11
N GLY A 3 8.67 37.87 -26.97
CA GLY A 3 8.88 36.59 -27.62
C GLY A 3 8.19 35.51 -26.80
N SER A 4 7.15 34.90 -27.36
CA SER A 4 6.51 33.71 -26.82
C SER A 4 7.26 32.48 -27.31
N GLU A 5 8.26 32.04 -26.56
CA GLU A 5 8.83 30.71 -26.73
C GLU A 5 7.84 29.71 -26.14
N ALA A 6 7.14 29.01 -27.02
CA ALA A 6 6.37 27.83 -26.68
C ALA A 6 7.35 26.76 -26.18
N VAL A 7 7.54 26.67 -24.87
CA VAL A 7 8.20 25.52 -24.26
C VAL A 7 7.24 24.35 -24.34
N SER A 8 7.39 23.58 -25.41
CA SER A 8 6.84 22.23 -25.53
C SER A 8 7.59 21.37 -24.52
N THR A 9 7.12 21.31 -23.27
CA THR A 9 7.59 20.34 -22.29
C THR A 9 7.02 18.97 -22.63
N SER A 10 7.54 18.39 -23.70
CA SER A 10 7.57 16.95 -23.92
C SER A 10 8.70 16.39 -23.05
N ASP A 11 8.45 16.26 -21.75
CA ASP A 11 9.28 15.44 -20.85
C ASP A 11 8.36 14.87 -19.77
N VAL A 12 7.42 14.01 -20.20
CA VAL A 12 6.79 13.07 -19.28
C VAL A 12 7.81 11.93 -19.19
N PRO A 13 8.45 11.69 -18.03
CA PRO A 13 9.32 10.53 -17.89
C PRO A 13 8.50 9.31 -18.29
N GLU A 14 9.00 8.55 -19.27
CA GLU A 14 8.41 7.29 -19.68
C GLU A 14 8.17 6.48 -18.40
N LYS A 15 6.90 6.38 -17.98
CA LYS A 15 6.55 5.78 -16.70
C LYS A 15 6.86 4.30 -16.83
N LYS A 16 8.09 3.89 -16.51
CA LYS A 16 8.45 2.48 -16.36
C LYS A 16 7.40 1.90 -15.42
N ASP A 17 6.59 0.99 -15.93
CA ASP A 17 5.56 0.34 -15.15
C ASP A 17 6.20 -0.20 -13.86
N CYS A 18 5.61 0.15 -12.72
CA CYS A 18 6.05 -0.38 -11.43
C CYS A 18 5.96 -1.92 -11.49
N PRO A 19 7.03 -2.67 -11.18
CA PRO A 19 7.03 -4.13 -11.29
C PRO A 19 5.90 -4.81 -10.50
N ILE A 20 5.52 -4.25 -9.35
CA ILE A 20 4.37 -4.72 -8.56
C ILE A 20 3.06 -4.45 -9.30
N CYS A 21 2.89 -3.27 -9.89
CA CYS A 21 1.70 -2.96 -10.69
C CYS A 21 1.55 -3.92 -11.88
N VAL A 22 2.65 -4.29 -12.55
CA VAL A 22 2.62 -5.30 -13.62
C VAL A 22 2.14 -6.65 -13.08
N MET A 23 2.69 -7.11 -11.96
CA MET A 23 2.30 -8.38 -11.34
C MET A 23 0.82 -8.44 -11.00
N PHE A 24 0.27 -7.38 -10.40
CA PHE A 24 -1.16 -7.33 -10.05
C PHE A 24 -2.07 -7.27 -11.28
N ARG A 25 -1.62 -6.61 -12.35
CA ARG A 25 -2.32 -6.59 -13.64
C ARG A 25 -2.31 -7.95 -14.33
N GLU A 26 -1.16 -8.60 -14.43
CA GLU A 26 -1.03 -9.94 -15.02
C GLU A 26 -1.78 -11.01 -14.22
N GLY A 27 -1.81 -10.87 -12.89
CA GLY A 27 -2.56 -11.74 -11.99
C GLY A 27 -4.06 -11.44 -11.92
N GLY A 28 -4.56 -10.42 -12.62
CA GLY A 28 -5.97 -10.05 -12.65
C GLY A 28 -6.51 -9.47 -11.33
N CYS A 29 -5.65 -9.05 -10.42
CA CYS A 29 -5.99 -8.48 -9.11
C CYS A 29 -5.77 -6.96 -9.02
N GLU A 30 -5.59 -6.30 -10.16
CA GLU A 30 -5.30 -4.86 -10.26
C GLU A 30 -6.38 -3.98 -9.58
N GLN A 31 -7.66 -4.32 -9.76
CA GLN A 31 -8.73 -3.53 -9.15
C GLN A 31 -8.68 -3.58 -7.62
N ASP A 32 -8.51 -4.76 -7.04
CA ASP A 32 -8.41 -4.91 -5.58
C ASP A 32 -7.16 -4.22 -5.02
N PHE A 33 -6.05 -4.31 -5.75
CA PHE A 33 -4.80 -3.61 -5.42
C PHE A 33 -4.99 -2.09 -5.42
N ASN A 34 -5.57 -1.53 -6.48
CA ASN A 34 -5.80 -0.09 -6.59
C ASN A 34 -6.74 0.42 -5.49
N ASN A 35 -7.82 -0.31 -5.20
CA ASN A 35 -8.74 0.03 -4.10
C ASN A 35 -8.03 0.09 -2.74
N PHE A 36 -7.17 -0.88 -2.46
CA PHE A 36 -6.39 -0.91 -1.23
C PHE A 36 -5.38 0.25 -1.17
N MET A 37 -4.62 0.50 -2.24
CA MET A 37 -3.65 1.59 -2.32
C MET A 37 -4.31 2.97 -2.18
N ASP A 38 -5.45 3.19 -2.84
CA ASP A 38 -6.21 4.43 -2.75
C ASP A 38 -6.78 4.65 -1.33
N CYS A 39 -7.14 3.58 -0.63
CA CYS A 39 -7.50 3.67 0.78
C CYS A 39 -6.31 4.09 1.64
N GLY A 40 -5.14 3.47 1.45
CA GLY A 40 -3.92 3.84 2.18
C GLY A 40 -3.51 5.30 1.98
N VAL A 41 -3.57 5.79 0.73
CA VAL A 41 -3.26 7.20 0.42
C VAL A 41 -4.25 8.16 1.08
N ARG A 42 -5.54 7.82 1.14
CA ARG A 42 -6.53 8.63 1.88
C ARG A 42 -6.26 8.62 3.38
N GLY A 43 -5.93 7.46 3.95
CA GLY A 43 -5.52 7.34 5.35
C GLY A 43 -4.30 8.21 5.68
N GLU A 44 -3.29 8.24 4.81
CA GLU A 44 -2.10 9.08 4.97
C GLU A 44 -2.42 10.57 4.96
N LYS A 45 -3.39 10.98 4.14
CA LYS A 45 -3.88 12.37 4.06
C LYS A 45 -4.80 12.76 5.22
N GLY A 46 -5.14 11.83 6.12
CA GLY A 46 -6.09 12.06 7.20
C GLY A 46 -7.56 12.06 6.76
N GLU A 47 -7.85 11.53 5.56
CA GLU A 47 -9.19 11.43 4.96
C GLU A 47 -9.82 10.03 5.19
N GLY A 48 -9.54 9.41 6.34
CA GLY A 48 -10.04 8.08 6.71
C GLY A 48 -9.16 7.39 7.76
N ASP A 49 -9.61 6.26 8.32
CA ASP A 49 -8.80 5.40 9.21
C ASP A 49 -8.21 4.23 8.40
N TYR A 50 -6.94 3.89 8.63
CA TYR A 50 -6.31 2.72 8.02
C TYR A 50 -7.04 1.41 8.33
N LYS A 51 -7.77 1.34 9.45
CA LYS A 51 -8.61 0.19 9.80
C LYS A 51 -9.66 -0.09 8.73
N ASP A 52 -10.15 0.94 8.03
CA ASP A 52 -11.13 0.80 6.96
C ASP A 52 -10.53 0.19 5.69
N CYS A 53 -9.20 0.15 5.58
CA CYS A 53 -8.48 -0.48 4.47
C CYS A 53 -8.27 -1.99 4.67
N VAL A 54 -8.47 -2.52 5.89
CA VAL A 54 -8.27 -3.94 6.20
C VAL A 54 -9.17 -4.86 5.35
N PRO A 55 -10.47 -4.58 5.17
CA PRO A 55 -11.31 -5.39 4.29
C PRO A 55 -10.85 -5.38 2.83
N LEU A 56 -10.28 -4.26 2.36
CA LEU A 56 -9.75 -4.13 1.00
C LEU A 56 -8.46 -4.94 0.81
N PHE A 57 -7.59 -4.95 1.83
CA PHE A 57 -6.43 -5.83 1.87
C PHE A 57 -6.84 -7.30 1.78
N GLU A 58 -7.87 -7.71 2.54
CA GLU A 58 -8.33 -9.09 2.54
C GLU A 58 -8.94 -9.49 1.19
N ALA A 59 -9.68 -8.59 0.52
CA ALA A 59 -10.18 -8.81 -0.83
C ALA A 59 -9.02 -9.03 -1.83
N MET A 60 -8.01 -8.16 -1.79
CA MET A 60 -6.81 -8.27 -2.61
C MET A 60 -6.07 -9.60 -2.35
N ARG A 61 -5.87 -9.96 -1.09
CA ARG A 61 -5.21 -11.21 -0.69
C ARG A 61 -5.96 -12.44 -1.20
N GLN A 62 -7.29 -12.44 -1.11
CA GLN A 62 -8.12 -13.53 -1.64
C GLN A 62 -8.03 -13.64 -3.15
N CYS A 63 -7.94 -12.52 -3.87
CA CYS A 63 -7.68 -12.54 -5.31
C CYS A 63 -6.33 -13.21 -5.62
N MET A 64 -5.27 -12.85 -4.89
CA MET A 64 -3.95 -13.46 -5.07
C MET A 64 -3.98 -14.97 -4.87
N GLN A 65 -4.67 -15.45 -3.82
CA GLN A 65 -4.81 -16.88 -3.52
C GLN A 65 -5.49 -17.68 -4.64
N ARG A 66 -6.40 -17.05 -5.40
CA ARG A 66 -7.09 -17.69 -6.54
C ARG A 66 -6.23 -17.70 -7.81
N ASN A 67 -5.15 -16.93 -7.85
CA ASN A 67 -4.26 -16.77 -9.01
C ASN A 67 -2.82 -17.22 -8.71
N PRO A 68 -2.59 -18.48 -8.29
CA PRO A 68 -1.28 -18.96 -7.84
C PRO A 68 -0.22 -19.00 -8.95
N ALA A 69 -0.61 -18.96 -10.23
CA ALA A 69 0.33 -18.92 -11.34
C ALA A 69 1.20 -17.65 -11.34
N VAL A 70 0.67 -16.53 -10.84
CA VAL A 70 1.38 -15.25 -10.76
C VAL A 70 1.88 -14.99 -9.34
N PHE A 71 1.06 -15.28 -8.33
CA PHE A 71 1.35 -14.93 -6.94
C PHE A 71 1.90 -16.08 -6.08
N GLY A 72 2.04 -17.28 -6.62
CA GLY A 72 2.36 -18.49 -5.84
C GLY A 72 3.66 -18.36 -5.04
N GLU A 73 4.72 -17.85 -5.66
CA GLU A 73 6.01 -17.65 -4.97
C GLU A 73 5.90 -16.58 -3.87
N VAL A 74 5.24 -15.45 -4.16
CA VAL A 74 5.01 -14.38 -3.17
C VAL A 74 4.22 -14.89 -1.97
N LEU A 75 3.18 -15.70 -2.21
CA LEU A 75 2.36 -16.27 -1.14
C LEU A 75 3.13 -17.30 -0.29
N LYS A 76 4.02 -18.09 -0.91
CA LYS A 76 4.90 -19.02 -0.17
C LYS A 76 5.90 -18.26 0.70
N ASP A 77 6.52 -17.21 0.17
CA ASP A 77 7.48 -16.40 0.93
C ASP A 77 6.82 -15.79 2.16
N VAL A 78 5.60 -15.27 2.02
CA VAL A 78 4.81 -14.75 3.14
C VAL A 78 4.49 -15.84 4.17
N GLU A 79 4.13 -17.04 3.72
CA GLU A 79 3.87 -18.17 4.61
C GLU A 79 5.14 -18.58 5.39
N GLU A 80 6.29 -18.70 4.73
CA GLU A 80 7.57 -19.01 5.38
C GLU A 80 8.02 -17.91 6.34
N LEU A 81 7.82 -16.64 5.98
CA LEU A 81 8.04 -15.50 6.87
C LEU A 81 7.13 -15.54 8.10
N SER A 82 5.87 -15.97 7.95
CA SER A 82 4.94 -16.09 9.08
C SER A 82 5.35 -17.19 10.07
N LYS A 83 6.02 -18.24 9.60
CA LYS A 83 6.54 -19.34 10.44
C LYS A 83 7.75 -18.91 11.27
N THR A 84 8.47 -17.89 10.82
CA THR A 84 9.71 -17.40 11.45
C THR A 84 9.53 -16.11 12.25
N ASN A 85 8.50 -15.31 11.97
CA ASN A 85 8.14 -14.10 12.72
C ASN A 85 6.85 -14.29 13.53
N THR A 86 6.97 -14.89 14.73
CA THR A 86 5.92 -14.80 15.77
C THR A 86 5.98 -13.51 16.60
N GLU A 87 6.90 -12.58 16.31
CA GLU A 87 7.07 -11.35 17.09
C GLU A 87 6.83 -10.11 16.22
N TYR A 88 5.70 -9.43 16.46
CA TYR A 88 5.55 -8.02 16.09
C TYR A 88 6.50 -7.22 17.01
N PRO A 89 7.45 -6.40 16.49
CA PRO A 89 8.29 -5.60 17.36
C PRO A 89 7.42 -4.70 18.27
N GLU A 90 7.60 -4.88 19.58
CA GLU A 90 6.78 -4.32 20.65
C GLU A 90 6.74 -2.78 20.66
N GLU A 91 7.65 -2.12 19.94
CA GLU A 91 7.72 -0.65 19.82
C GLU A 91 6.44 0.01 19.30
N SER A 92 5.61 -0.71 18.54
CA SER A 92 4.32 -0.21 18.07
C SER A 92 3.20 -0.23 19.14
N ARG A 93 3.36 -0.97 20.24
CA ARG A 93 2.39 -0.98 21.36
C ARG A 93 2.63 0.12 22.39
N ALA A 94 3.81 0.73 22.41
CA ALA A 94 4.21 1.64 23.48
C ALA A 94 3.82 3.13 23.27
N GLN A 95 3.14 3.52 22.19
CA GLN A 95 2.86 4.95 21.91
C GLN A 95 1.47 5.46 22.33
N THR A 96 0.57 4.63 22.87
CA THR A 96 -0.78 5.11 23.27
C THR A 96 -0.89 5.58 24.74
N THR A 97 0.11 5.36 25.60
CA THR A 97 -0.08 5.54 27.07
C THR A 97 0.61 6.77 27.70
N THR A 98 1.22 7.69 26.93
CA THR A 98 2.00 8.81 27.54
C THR A 98 1.53 10.22 27.14
N GLN A 99 0.24 10.42 26.85
CA GLN A 99 -0.34 11.78 26.76
C GLN A 99 -1.56 11.95 27.67
N GLN A 100 -1.45 11.60 28.95
CA GLN A 100 -2.33 12.11 30.02
C GLN A 100 -1.56 12.39 31.31
N THR A 101 -0.54 13.25 31.23
CA THR A 101 0.01 13.95 32.40
C THR A 101 0.39 15.38 32.02
N ALA A 102 -0.59 16.28 31.95
CA ALA A 102 -0.39 17.72 32.11
C ALA A 102 -1.75 18.42 32.26
N GLY A 103 -2.10 18.76 33.50
CA GLY A 103 -3.33 19.48 33.84
C GLY A 103 -3.31 19.92 35.29
N SER A 104 -2.35 20.78 35.61
CA SER A 104 -2.21 21.47 36.89
C SER A 104 -3.38 22.45 37.13
N GLY A 105 -3.81 22.54 38.39
CA GLY A 105 -4.76 23.54 38.89
C GLY A 105 -5.14 23.24 40.32
#